data_AF-A0A969HVX8-F1
#
_entry.id   AF-A0A969HVX8-F1
#
_cell.length_a   1.000
_cell.length_b   1.000
_cell.length_c   1.000
_cell.angle_alpha   90.00
_cell.angle_beta   90.00
_cell.angle_gamma   90.00
#
_symmetry.space_group_name_H-M   'P 1'
#
loop_
_entity.id
_entity.type
_entity.pdbx_description
1 polymer ?
#
loop_
_entity_poly.entity_id
_entity_poly.type
_entity_poly.pdbx_seq_one_letter_code
_entity_poly.pdbx_strand_id
1 'polypeptide(L)'
;MLLTRDSRSVLAAVEHLVGLQSQVPNPPYIGLWTRLAAFARPNLTDLIMQAQVVRAPLLRSTLHLVTAPDLLRLYNTIQPALIRAFGAFFWHAGQ
;
A
#
# COMPACT_ATOMS: atom_id res chain seq x y z
N MET A 1 -9.85 11.14 9.89
CA MET A 1 -10.13 9.77 9.37
C MET A 1 -10.86 8.95 10.43
N LEU A 2 -11.75 8.05 9.99
CA LEU A 2 -12.68 7.22 10.77
C LEU A 2 -13.79 7.95 11.53
N LEU A 3 -13.48 8.92 12.39
CA LEU A 3 -14.54 9.71 13.07
C LEU A 3 -15.16 10.74 12.11
N THR A 4 -14.31 11.37 11.31
CA THR A 4 -14.70 12.31 10.25
C THR A 4 -13.84 12.09 9.01
N ARG A 5 -14.36 12.51 7.86
CA ARG A 5 -13.59 12.59 6.61
C ARG A 5 -12.55 13.69 6.75
N ASP A 6 -11.33 13.34 6.39
CA ASP A 6 -10.11 14.10 6.62
C ASP A 6 -9.76 15.01 5.43
N SER A 7 -9.10 16.14 5.67
CA SER A 7 -8.69 17.09 4.63
C SER A 7 -7.29 16.85 4.07
N ARG A 8 -6.56 15.84 4.57
CA ARG A 8 -5.24 15.45 4.04
C ARG A 8 -5.28 15.15 2.53
N SER A 9 -4.15 15.37 1.87
CA SER A 9 -3.92 14.90 0.49
C SER A 9 -3.90 13.37 0.44
N VAL A 10 -4.09 12.80 -0.76
CA VAL A 10 -4.00 11.34 -0.96
C VAL A 10 -2.62 10.80 -0.56
N LEU A 11 -1.54 11.50 -0.94
CA LEU A 11 -0.19 11.07 -0.60
C LEU A 11 0.03 11.05 0.91
N ALA A 12 -0.33 12.13 1.61
CA ALA A 12 -0.20 12.23 3.07
C ALA A 12 -1.09 11.22 3.80
N ALA A 13 -2.24 10.87 3.23
CA ALA A 13 -3.11 9.82 3.75
C ALA A 13 -2.49 8.42 3.63
N VAL A 14 -1.89 8.10 2.48
CA VAL A 14 -1.18 6.82 2.27
C VAL A 14 0.01 6.71 3.23
N GLU A 15 0.78 7.78 3.39
CA GLU A 15 1.90 7.87 4.33
C GLU A 15 1.43 7.69 5.78
N HIS A 16 0.38 8.41 6.19
CA HIS A 16 -0.18 8.32 7.54
C HIS A 16 -0.69 6.90 7.89
N LEU A 17 -1.24 6.19 6.92
CA LEU A 17 -1.73 4.81 7.08
C LEU A 17 -0.63 3.76 7.01
N VAL A 18 0.61 4.15 6.66
CA VAL A 18 1.73 3.22 6.38
C VAL A 18 1.35 2.25 5.25
N GLY A 19 0.57 2.74 4.29
CA GLY A 19 0.03 1.99 3.18
C GLY A 19 -1.35 1.37 3.40
N LEU A 20 -1.95 0.88 2.32
CA LEU A 20 -3.25 0.20 2.30
C LEU A 20 -3.13 -1.14 1.59
N GLN A 21 -3.81 -2.19 2.08
CA GLN A 21 -3.83 -3.46 1.35
C GLN A 21 -4.39 -3.30 -0.07
N SER A 22 -3.69 -3.88 -1.03
CA SER A 22 -3.94 -3.73 -2.46
C SER A 22 -3.78 -5.03 -3.24
N GLN A 23 -4.15 -6.17 -2.64
CA GLN A 23 -4.18 -7.47 -3.35
C GLN A 23 -5.11 -7.39 -4.57
N VAL A 24 -6.28 -6.76 -4.38
CA VAL A 24 -7.17 -6.34 -5.47
C VAL A 24 -6.92 -4.84 -5.75
N PRO A 25 -7.06 -4.35 -7.01
CA PRO A 25 -6.76 -2.94 -7.35
C PRO A 25 -7.73 -1.90 -6.76
N ASN A 26 -9.01 -2.24 -6.59
CA ASN A 26 -10.06 -1.29 -6.21
C ASN A 26 -10.09 -0.88 -4.72
N PRO A 27 -9.83 -1.78 -3.73
CA PRO A 27 -9.94 -1.45 -2.31
C PRO A 27 -9.20 -0.19 -1.83
N PRO A 28 -7.97 0.12 -2.27
CA PRO A 28 -7.31 1.36 -1.87
C PRO A 28 -8.08 2.63 -2.27
N TYR A 29 -8.71 2.65 -3.46
CA TYR A 29 -9.54 3.77 -3.91
C TYR A 29 -10.74 3.97 -3.00
N ILE A 30 -11.45 2.88 -2.66
CA ILE A 30 -12.63 2.92 -1.77
C ILE A 30 -12.21 3.33 -0.36
N GLY A 31 -11.10 2.77 0.15
CA GLY A 31 -10.56 3.10 1.46
C GLY A 31 -10.23 4.57 1.62
N LEU A 32 -9.61 5.18 0.61
CA LEU A 32 -9.29 6.61 0.61
C LEU A 32 -10.55 7.48 0.40
N TRP A 33 -11.46 7.09 -0.50
CA TRP A 33 -12.73 7.81 -0.73
C TRP A 33 -13.57 7.93 0.54
N THR A 34 -13.67 6.87 1.34
CA THR A 34 -14.41 6.89 2.61
C THR A 34 -13.72 7.71 3.71
N ARG A 35 -12.42 7.99 3.57
CA ARG A 35 -11.61 8.62 4.62
C ARG A 35 -11.29 10.08 4.35
N LEU A 36 -11.29 10.51 3.10
CA LEU A 36 -10.86 11.84 2.68
C LEU A 36 -12.05 12.65 2.15
N ALA A 37 -12.12 13.92 2.53
CA ALA A 37 -13.21 14.82 2.14
C ALA A 37 -13.18 15.15 0.63
N ALA A 38 -12.00 15.41 0.08
CA ALA A 38 -11.81 15.87 -1.30
C ALA A 38 -11.19 14.80 -2.24
N PHE A 39 -11.47 13.51 -1.99
CA PHE A 39 -10.90 12.44 -2.83
C PHE A 39 -11.57 12.36 -4.20
N ALA A 40 -10.76 12.43 -5.26
CA ALA A 40 -11.14 12.01 -6.61
C ALA A 40 -10.21 10.87 -7.08
N ARG A 41 -10.76 9.95 -7.88
CA ARG A 41 -10.02 8.79 -8.42
C ARG A 41 -8.69 9.17 -9.10
N PRO A 42 -8.60 10.23 -9.94
CA PRO A 42 -7.34 10.64 -10.56
C PRO A 42 -6.25 10.97 -9.55
N ASN A 43 -6.60 11.51 -8.37
CA ASN A 43 -5.61 11.88 -7.36
C ASN A 43 -4.75 10.69 -6.89
N LEU A 44 -5.31 9.48 -6.85
CA LEU A 44 -4.52 8.28 -6.57
C LEU A 44 -3.87 7.72 -7.84
N THR A 45 -4.60 7.66 -8.95
CA THR A 45 -4.09 7.11 -10.20
C THR A 45 -2.84 7.85 -10.66
N ASP A 46 -2.82 9.18 -10.60
CA ASP A 46 -1.68 10.00 -11.04
C ASP A 46 -0.45 9.75 -10.18
N LEU A 47 -0.62 9.59 -8.86
CA LEU A 47 0.47 9.23 -7.94
C LEU A 47 1.06 7.84 -8.23
N ILE A 48 0.22 6.88 -8.65
CA ILE A 48 0.66 5.56 -9.09
C ILE A 48 1.45 5.68 -10.40
N MET A 49 0.91 6.42 -11.38
CA MET A 49 1.56 6.62 -12.68
C MET A 49 2.90 7.34 -12.57
N GLN A 50 3.05 8.23 -11.59
CA GLN A 50 4.29 8.95 -11.29
C GLN A 50 5.23 8.19 -10.33
N ALA A 51 4.89 6.95 -9.97
CA ALA A 51 5.63 6.12 -9.01
C ALA A 51 5.87 6.76 -7.63
N GLN A 52 5.07 7.76 -7.24
CA GLN A 52 5.09 8.31 -5.88
C GLN A 52 4.41 7.37 -4.89
N VAL A 53 3.45 6.58 -5.38
CA VAL A 53 2.78 5.52 -4.66
C VAL A 53 2.93 4.23 -5.46
N VAL A 54 3.41 3.17 -4.82
CA VAL A 54 3.77 1.90 -5.46
C VAL A 54 3.01 0.74 -4.83
N ARG A 55 2.84 -0.35 -5.59
CA ARG A 55 2.29 -1.61 -5.07
C ARG A 55 3.43 -2.61 -4.87
N ALA A 56 3.63 -3.07 -3.64
CA ALA A 56 4.68 -4.01 -3.30
C ALA A 56 4.26 -4.99 -2.19
N PRO A 57 4.84 -6.19 -2.12
CA PRO A 57 4.72 -7.06 -0.96
C PRO A 57 5.31 -6.37 0.28
N LEU A 58 4.55 -6.34 1.37
CA LEU A 58 4.94 -5.68 2.62
C LEU A 58 4.44 -6.49 3.82
N LEU A 59 3.59 -5.90 4.67
CA LEU A 59 3.13 -6.49 5.91
C LEU A 59 2.36 -7.79 5.64
N ARG A 60 2.66 -8.82 6.44
CA ARG A 60 2.03 -10.16 6.35
C ARG A 60 2.12 -10.77 4.94
N SER A 61 3.16 -10.42 4.18
CA SER A 61 3.40 -10.95 2.82
C SER A 61 2.27 -10.69 1.81
N THR A 62 1.45 -9.67 2.05
CA THR A 62 0.40 -9.25 1.11
C THR A 62 0.82 -7.99 0.35
N LEU A 63 0.19 -7.74 -0.81
CA LEU A 63 0.39 -6.52 -1.56
C LEU A 63 -0.19 -5.31 -0.83
N HIS A 64 0.62 -4.27 -0.69
CA HIS A 64 0.23 -2.97 -0.16
C HIS A 64 0.51 -1.87 -1.17
N LEU A 65 -0.41 -0.92 -1.26
CA LEU A 65 -0.23 0.38 -1.89
C LEU A 65 0.42 1.30 -0.84
N VAL A 66 1.64 1.76 -1.09
CA VAL A 66 2.47 2.50 -0.13
C VAL A 66 3.20 3.64 -0.84
N THR A 67 3.64 4.67 -0.10
CA THR A 67 4.51 5.69 -0.70
C THR A 67 5.87 5.09 -1.05
N ALA A 68 6.51 5.59 -2.12
CA ALA A 68 7.86 5.13 -2.47
C ALA A 68 8.89 5.34 -1.35
N PRO A 69 8.92 6.48 -0.63
CA PRO A 69 9.81 6.66 0.51
C PRO A 69 9.57 5.65 1.65
N ASP A 70 8.31 5.36 1.98
CA ASP A 70 8.02 4.39 3.05
C ASP A 70 8.36 2.97 2.64
N LEU A 71 8.19 2.60 1.37
CA LEU A 71 8.67 1.31 0.88
C LEU A 71 10.17 1.18 1.16
N LEU A 72 10.98 2.16 0.76
CA LEU A 72 12.43 2.12 0.96
C LEU A 72 12.81 2.08 2.44
N ARG A 73 12.08 2.83 3.29
CA ARG A 73 12.31 2.84 4.75
C ARG A 73 11.97 1.50 5.40
N LEU A 74 10.91 0.84 4.95
CA LEU A 74 10.40 -0.39 5.57
C LEU A 74 11.03 -1.67 5.00
N TYR A 75 11.47 -1.64 3.75
CA TYR A 75 11.78 -2.86 3.00
C TYR A 75 12.86 -3.72 3.68
N ASN A 76 13.98 -3.13 4.10
CA ASN A 76 15.07 -3.88 4.74
C ASN A 76 14.65 -4.59 6.04
N THR A 77 13.71 -3.98 6.78
CA THR A 77 13.18 -4.58 8.00
C THR A 77 12.28 -5.77 7.69
N ILE A 78 11.49 -5.68 6.62
CA ILE A 78 10.47 -6.68 6.28
C ILE A 78 11.01 -7.79 5.37
N GLN A 79 12.07 -7.54 4.61
CA GLN A 79 12.63 -8.46 3.61
C GLN A 79 12.90 -9.87 4.16
N PRO A 80 13.52 -10.09 5.34
CA PRO A 80 13.74 -11.44 5.85
C PRO A 80 12.45 -12.22 6.08
N ALA A 81 11.38 -11.56 6.52
CA ALA A 81 10.06 -12.18 6.69
C ALA A 81 9.41 -12.52 5.34
N LEU A 82 9.54 -11.64 4.34
CA LEU A 82 9.07 -11.90 2.98
C LEU A 82 9.78 -13.10 2.34
N ILE A 83 11.11 -13.18 2.48
CA ILE A 83 11.90 -14.30 1.95
C ILE A 83 11.43 -15.62 2.56
N ARG A 84 11.23 -15.68 3.88
CA ARG A 84 10.73 -16.91 4.54
C ARG A 84 9.32 -17.27 4.07
N ALA A 85 8.42 -16.29 4.01
CA ALA A 85 7.03 -16.52 3.62
C ALA A 85 6.92 -17.01 2.17
N PHE A 86 7.61 -16.37 1.24
CA PHE A 86 7.61 -16.78 -0.17
C PHE A 86 8.42 -18.04 -0.40
N GLY A 87 9.53 -18.24 0.31
CA GLY A 87 10.29 -19.49 0.27
C GLY A 87 9.43 -20.69 0.67
N ALA A 88 8.72 -20.62 1.79
CA ALA A 88 7.81 -21.69 2.21
C ALA A 88 6.68 -21.96 1.20
N PHE A 89 6.19 -20.92 0.53
CA PHE A 89 5.11 -21.04 -0.44
C PHE A 89 5.56 -21.63 -1.79
N PHE A 90 6.67 -21.15 -2.35
CA PHE A 90 7.13 -21.53 -3.69
C PHE A 90 8.08 -22.75 -3.70
N TRP A 91 8.79 -23.03 -2.59
CA TRP A 91 9.72 -24.17 -2.52
C TRP A 91 9.00 -25.52 -2.36
N HIS A 92 7.85 -25.57 -1.68
CA HIS A 92 7.07 -26.80 -1.54
C HIS A 92 6.17 -27.10 -2.75
N ALA A 93 6.05 -26.18 -3.71
CA ALA A 93 5.26 -26.39 -4.93
C ALA A 93 6.07 -27.08 -6.06
N GLY A 94 7.36 -27.35 -5.84
CA GLY A 94 8.27 -27.97 -6.82
C GLY A 94 8.70 -29.40 -6.50
N GLN A 95 8.08 -30.07 -5.52
CA GLN A 95 8.24 -31.51 -5.25
C GLN A 95 6.92 -32.25 -5.43
#